data_AF-A0A950D034-F1
#
_entry.id   AF-A0A950D034-F1
#
_cell.length_a   1.000
_cell.length_b   1.000
_cell.length_c   1.000
_cell.angle_alpha   90.00
_cell.angle_beta   90.00
_cell.angle_gamma   90.00
#
_symmetry.space_group_name_H-M   'P 1'
#
loop_
_entity.id
_entity.type
_entity.pdbx_description
1 polymer ?
#
loop_
_entity_poly.entity_id
_entity_poly.type
_entity_poly.pdbx_seq_one_letter_code
_entity_poly.pdbx_strand_id
1 'polypeptide(L)'
;MSLPATARPDLNSAKRRPNWKKRFLQIAAPLLFLYCAALAGFDYAMHQPPETFARVMMHTGPAPFLLFPFETMWRSARAGSLGVGDAAPDFTLPLLDHSGVVTLSSLRGARPVVLIFGSYT
;
A
#
# COMPACT_ATOMS: atom_id res chain seq x y z
N MET A 1 -9.61 83.13 2.80
CA MET A 1 -8.61 82.33 3.54
C MET A 1 -9.28 81.00 3.84
N SER A 2 -8.92 79.97 3.07
CA SER A 2 -9.70 78.75 2.88
C SER A 2 -9.45 77.73 4.00
N LEU A 3 -10.52 77.16 4.56
CA LEU A 3 -10.46 76.11 5.59
C LEU A 3 -9.85 74.81 5.02
N PRO A 4 -8.99 74.09 5.77
CA PRO A 4 -8.44 72.82 5.30
C PRO A 4 -9.50 71.72 5.33
N ALA A 5 -9.62 70.99 4.22
CA ALA A 5 -10.49 69.84 4.08
C ALA A 5 -10.09 68.74 5.08
N THR A 6 -10.93 68.51 6.08
CA THR A 6 -10.81 67.40 7.02
C THR A 6 -10.86 66.06 6.29
N ALA A 7 -9.81 65.26 6.48
CA ALA A 7 -9.67 63.91 5.94
C ALA A 7 -10.87 63.03 6.31
N ARG A 8 -11.51 62.42 5.30
CA ARG A 8 -12.54 61.40 5.51
C ARG A 8 -11.83 60.08 5.87
N PRO A 9 -12.14 59.44 7.01
CA PRO A 9 -11.62 58.11 7.30
C PRO A 9 -12.25 57.11 6.32
N ASP A 10 -11.40 56.42 5.56
CA ASP A 10 -11.78 55.29 4.72
C ASP A 10 -12.29 54.13 5.60
N LEU A 11 -13.62 54.00 5.67
CA LEU A 11 -14.31 52.93 6.39
C LEU A 11 -14.28 51.56 5.67
N ASN A 12 -13.56 51.44 4.55
CA ASN A 12 -13.55 50.25 3.71
C ASN A 12 -12.35 49.32 3.90
N SER A 13 -11.62 49.46 5.01
CA SER A 13 -10.68 48.41 5.46
C SER A 13 -11.42 47.23 6.10
N ALA A 14 -12.37 46.63 5.35
CA ALA A 14 -13.01 45.38 5.70
C ALA A 14 -11.92 44.30 5.77
N LYS A 15 -11.41 44.08 6.98
CA LYS A 15 -10.41 43.08 7.33
C LYS A 15 -10.92 41.72 6.86
N ARG A 16 -10.48 41.28 5.67
CA ARG A 16 -10.82 39.97 5.08
C ARG A 16 -10.54 38.91 6.13
N ARG A 17 -11.59 38.37 6.75
CA ARG A 17 -11.43 37.28 7.72
C ARG A 17 -10.81 36.11 6.95
N PRO A 18 -9.63 35.62 7.36
CA PRO A 18 -9.02 34.48 6.68
C PRO A 18 -10.04 33.33 6.69
N ASN A 19 -10.38 32.83 5.51
CA ASN A 19 -11.33 31.74 5.41
C ASN A 19 -10.57 30.44 5.72
N TRP A 20 -10.33 30.21 7.01
CA TRP A 20 -9.56 29.08 7.53
C TRP A 20 -10.06 27.75 6.99
N LYS A 21 -11.37 27.62 6.74
CA LYS A 21 -11.97 26.45 6.09
C LYS A 21 -11.46 26.23 4.66
N LYS A 22 -11.37 27.31 3.86
CA LYS A 22 -10.81 27.24 2.49
C LYS A 22 -9.33 26.89 2.51
N ARG A 23 -8.55 27.50 3.41
CA ARG A 23 -7.11 27.21 3.56
C ARG A 23 -6.85 25.77 4.04
N PHE A 24 -7.63 25.31 5.01
CA PHE A 24 -7.59 23.93 5.47
C PHE A 24 -7.89 22.97 4.32
N LEU A 25 -8.97 23.19 3.57
CA LEU A 25 -9.31 22.35 2.42
C LEU A 25 -8.24 22.36 1.33
N GLN A 26 -7.65 23.53 1.04
CA GLN A 26 -6.57 23.69 0.07
C GLN A 26 -5.30 22.92 0.42
N ILE A 27 -5.05 22.64 1.72
CA ILE A 27 -3.88 21.89 2.18
C ILE A 27 -4.23 20.41 2.38
N ALA A 28 -5.38 20.13 3.00
CA ALA A 28 -5.82 18.77 3.29
C ALA A 28 -6.11 17.97 2.01
N ALA A 29 -6.68 18.60 0.98
CA ALA A 29 -6.98 17.92 -0.28
C ALA A 29 -5.74 17.37 -1.00
N PRO A 30 -4.68 18.16 -1.29
CA PRO A 30 -3.48 17.62 -1.92
C PRO A 30 -2.75 16.63 -1.02
N LEU A 31 -2.75 16.84 0.30
CA LEU A 31 -2.14 15.91 1.24
C LEU A 31 -2.84 14.53 1.20
N LEU A 32 -4.17 14.53 1.23
CA LEU A 32 -4.97 13.31 1.11
C LEU A 32 -4.76 12.65 -0.25
N PHE A 33 -4.70 13.42 -1.32
CA PHE A 33 -4.42 12.90 -2.66
C PHE A 33 -3.05 12.20 -2.72
N LEU A 34 -2.00 12.84 -2.20
CA LEU A 34 -0.66 12.26 -2.12
C LEU A 34 -0.65 10.99 -1.27
N TYR A 35 -1.37 10.98 -0.15
CA TYR A 35 -1.49 9.81 0.71
C TYR A 35 -2.18 8.64 -0.02
N CYS A 36 -3.30 8.89 -0.69
CA CYS A 36 -4.00 7.88 -1.49
C CYS A 36 -3.15 7.38 -2.68
N ALA A 37 -2.42 8.28 -3.34
CA ALA A 37 -1.51 7.91 -4.42
C ALA A 37 -0.36 7.03 -3.93
N ALA A 38 0.21 7.34 -2.75
CA ALA A 38 1.23 6.51 -2.13
C ALA A 38 0.68 5.13 -1.74
N LEU A 39 -0.52 5.07 -1.15
CA LEU A 39 -1.22 3.82 -0.83
C LEU A 39 -1.40 2.96 -2.09
N ALA A 40 -1.92 3.53 -3.17
CA ALA A 40 -2.11 2.83 -4.43
C ALA A 40 -0.77 2.37 -5.05
N GLY A 41 0.27 3.18 -4.93
CA GLY A 41 1.62 2.82 -5.39
C GLY A 41 2.20 1.63 -4.64
N PHE A 42 2.06 1.60 -3.30
CA PHE A 42 2.48 0.45 -2.49
C PHE A 42 1.63 -0.78 -2.79
N ASP A 43 0.31 -0.65 -2.90
CA ASP A 43 -0.59 -1.75 -3.25
C ASP A 43 -0.22 -2.37 -4.61
N TYR A 44 0.00 -1.51 -5.62
CA TYR A 44 0.45 -1.95 -6.93
C TYR A 44 1.79 -2.70 -6.86
N ALA A 45 2.75 -2.19 -6.07
CA ALA A 45 4.05 -2.83 -5.88
C ALA A 45 3.92 -4.21 -5.21
N MET A 46 2.97 -4.40 -4.29
CA MET A 46 2.74 -5.68 -3.61
C MET A 46 2.24 -6.79 -4.54
N HIS A 47 1.50 -6.43 -5.60
CA HIS A 47 1.01 -7.38 -6.61
C HIS A 47 2.08 -7.75 -7.67
N GLN A 48 3.23 -7.07 -7.69
CA GLN A 48 4.33 -7.38 -8.61
C GLN A 48 5.11 -8.64 -8.19
N PRO A 49 5.94 -9.24 -9.05
CA PRO A 49 6.86 -10.31 -8.66
C PRO A 49 7.76 -9.92 -7.47
N PRO A 50 8.19 -10.89 -6.63
CA PRO A 50 9.00 -10.63 -5.43
C PRO A 50 10.24 -9.77 -5.68
N GLU A 51 10.89 -9.92 -6.84
CA GLU A 51 12.10 -9.20 -7.23
C GLU A 51 11.82 -7.70 -7.44
N THR A 52 10.69 -7.38 -8.08
CA THR A 52 10.26 -5.99 -8.31
C THR A 52 9.81 -5.36 -7.00
N PHE A 53 9.04 -6.10 -6.19
CA PHE A 53 8.63 -5.64 -4.86
C PHE A 53 9.84 -5.33 -3.97
N ALA A 54 10.82 -6.25 -3.90
CA ALA A 54 12.05 -6.07 -3.12
C ALA A 54 12.82 -4.82 -3.54
N ARG A 55 12.88 -4.51 -4.85
CA ARG A 55 13.52 -3.31 -5.38
C ARG A 55 12.86 -2.00 -4.93
N VAL A 56 11.54 -2.00 -4.75
CA VAL A 56 10.83 -0.85 -4.17
C VAL A 56 11.14 -0.76 -2.67
N MET A 57 11.10 -1.90 -1.98
CA MET A 57 11.25 -1.94 -0.53
C MET A 57 12.65 -1.59 -0.04
N MET A 58 13.71 -1.93 -0.79
CA MET A 58 15.08 -1.55 -0.43
C MET A 58 15.31 -0.02 -0.36
N HIS A 59 14.45 0.78 -0.99
CA HIS A 59 14.49 2.25 -0.93
C HIS A 59 13.45 2.83 0.03
N THR A 60 12.61 1.98 0.62
CA THR A 60 11.57 2.42 1.55
C THR A 60 12.17 2.48 2.94
N GLY A 61 12.40 3.70 3.44
CA GLY A 61 12.87 3.93 4.81
C GLY A 61 11.84 3.50 5.88
N PRO A 62 12.10 3.79 7.16
CA PRO A 62 11.23 3.35 8.26
C PRO A 62 9.88 4.10 8.31
N ALA A 63 9.79 5.32 7.79
CA ALA A 63 8.61 6.17 7.96
C ALA A 63 7.33 5.60 7.33
N PRO A 64 7.33 5.07 6.09
CA PRO A 64 6.16 4.41 5.52
C PRO A 64 5.59 3.29 6.40
N PHE A 65 6.44 2.49 7.05
CA PHE A 65 5.97 1.38 7.91
C PHE A 65 5.14 1.86 9.12
N LEU A 66 5.27 3.12 9.52
CA LEU A 66 4.46 3.74 10.58
C LEU A 66 3.16 4.38 10.04
N LEU A 67 3.14 4.74 8.76
CA LEU A 67 2.07 5.54 8.15
C LEU A 67 1.07 4.71 7.34
N PHE A 68 1.47 3.52 6.87
CA PHE A 68 0.67 2.67 6.01
C PHE A 68 0.41 1.28 6.64
N PRO A 69 -0.77 0.69 6.44
CA PRO A 69 -1.14 -0.60 6.99
C PRO A 69 -0.55 -1.77 6.16
N PHE A 70 0.79 -1.87 6.13
CA PHE A 70 1.51 -2.83 5.27
C PHE A 70 1.07 -4.28 5.48
N GLU A 71 0.83 -4.73 6.71
CA GLU A 71 0.37 -6.11 6.99
C GLU A 71 -0.98 -6.40 6.32
N THR A 72 -1.94 -5.49 6.46
CA THR A 72 -3.28 -5.63 5.87
C THR A 72 -3.21 -5.61 4.34
N MET A 73 -2.44 -4.68 3.77
CA MET A 73 -2.26 -4.58 2.32
C MET A 73 -1.60 -5.85 1.77
N TRP A 74 -0.56 -6.36 2.43
CA TRP A 74 0.17 -7.56 2.00
C TRP A 74 -0.70 -8.81 2.01
N ARG A 75 -1.47 -9.00 3.09
CA ARG A 75 -2.42 -10.13 3.20
C ARG A 75 -3.48 -10.09 2.10
N SER A 76 -3.97 -8.91 1.75
CA SER A 76 -4.92 -8.75 0.65
C SER A 76 -4.27 -9.01 -0.71
N ALA A 77 -3.14 -8.37 -0.99
CA ALA A 77 -2.47 -8.42 -2.29
C ALA A 77 -1.90 -9.82 -2.63
N ARG A 78 -1.58 -10.61 -1.61
CA ARG A 78 -1.03 -11.97 -1.74
C ARG A 78 -1.99 -13.04 -1.26
N ALA A 79 -3.27 -12.72 -1.08
CA ALA A 79 -4.28 -13.72 -0.81
C ALA A 79 -4.30 -14.73 -1.95
N GLY A 80 -4.04 -16.00 -1.64
CA GLY A 80 -4.31 -17.08 -2.57
C GLY A 80 -5.82 -17.23 -2.81
N SER A 81 -6.19 -17.88 -3.90
CA SER A 81 -7.60 -18.15 -4.24
C SER A 81 -8.11 -19.52 -3.78
N LEU A 82 -7.28 -20.30 -3.05
CA LEU A 82 -7.63 -21.65 -2.62
C LEU A 82 -8.57 -21.64 -1.42
N GLY A 83 -9.73 -22.27 -1.58
CA GLY A 83 -10.70 -22.55 -0.52
C GLY A 83 -10.61 -23.98 0.01
N VAL A 84 -11.31 -24.23 1.12
CA VAL A 84 -11.48 -25.58 1.67
C VAL A 84 -12.33 -26.42 0.71
N GLY A 85 -11.83 -27.59 0.33
CA GLY A 85 -12.48 -28.49 -0.63
C GLY A 85 -11.99 -28.32 -2.08
N ASP A 86 -11.27 -27.24 -2.39
CA ASP A 86 -10.62 -27.10 -3.69
C ASP A 86 -9.52 -28.15 -3.86
N ALA A 87 -9.38 -28.64 -5.09
CA ALA A 87 -8.25 -29.49 -5.43
C ALA A 87 -6.95 -28.68 -5.31
N ALA A 88 -5.99 -29.18 -4.53
CA ALA A 88 -4.67 -28.56 -4.46
C ALA A 88 -4.06 -28.42 -5.88
N PRO A 89 -3.47 -27.27 -6.25
CA PRO A 89 -2.79 -27.11 -7.53
C PRO A 89 -1.67 -28.13 -7.68
N ASP A 90 -1.54 -28.75 -8.84
CA ASP A 90 -0.48 -29.71 -9.07
C ASP A 90 0.85 -29.00 -9.31
N PHE A 91 1.93 -29.60 -8.82
CA PHE A 91 3.29 -29.10 -9.02
C PHE A 91 4.29 -30.25 -8.93
N THR A 92 5.43 -30.07 -9.59
CA THR A 92 6.54 -31.02 -9.59
C THR A 92 7.75 -30.33 -8.99
N LEU A 93 8.33 -30.94 -7.96
CA LEU A 93 9.52 -30.44 -7.26
C LEU A 93 10.64 -31.48 -7.30
N PRO A 94 11.91 -31.05 -7.37
CA PRO A 94 13.03 -31.95 -7.14
C PRO A 94 13.06 -32.40 -5.67
N LEU A 95 13.55 -33.61 -5.43
CA LEU A 95 13.91 -34.06 -4.09
C LEU A 95 15.16 -33.30 -3.60
N LEU A 96 15.29 -33.18 -2.28
CA LEU A 96 16.41 -32.46 -1.64
C LEU A 96 17.77 -33.07 -2.00
N ASP A 97 17.83 -34.38 -2.18
CA ASP A 97 19.04 -35.12 -2.57
C ASP A 97 19.28 -35.13 -4.10
N HIS A 98 18.42 -34.44 -4.87
CA HIS A 98 18.43 -34.38 -6.33
C HIS A 98 18.33 -35.75 -7.02
N SER A 99 17.94 -36.81 -6.31
CA SER A 99 17.82 -38.17 -6.85
C SER A 99 16.67 -38.32 -7.85
N GLY A 100 15.72 -37.38 -7.84
CA GLY A 100 14.59 -37.37 -8.74
C GLY A 100 13.65 -36.19 -8.49
N VAL A 101 12.43 -36.34 -9.01
CA VAL A 101 11.34 -35.38 -8.88
C VAL A 101 10.09 -36.04 -8.30
N VAL A 102 9.29 -35.27 -7.58
CA VAL A 102 8.00 -35.68 -7.05
C VAL A 102 6.91 -34.74 -7.56
N THR A 103 5.83 -35.29 -8.09
CA THR A 103 4.63 -34.55 -8.50
C THR A 103 3.54 -34.74 -7.46
N LEU A 104 2.90 -33.66 -7.01
CA LEU A 104 1.91 -33.73 -5.93
C LEU A 104 0.75 -34.70 -6.26
N SER A 105 0.28 -34.72 -7.51
CA SER A 105 -0.81 -35.60 -7.94
C SER A 105 -0.52 -37.09 -7.75
N SER A 106 0.74 -37.52 -7.77
CA SER A 106 1.12 -38.93 -7.55
C SER A 106 0.95 -39.37 -6.09
N LEU A 107 0.83 -38.43 -5.15
CA LEU A 107 0.65 -38.70 -3.72
C LEU A 107 -0.82 -38.71 -3.29
N ARG A 108 -1.75 -38.33 -4.16
CA ARG A 108 -3.18 -38.22 -3.84
C ARG A 108 -3.84 -39.60 -3.77
N GLY A 109 -4.89 -39.73 -2.96
CA GLY A 109 -5.75 -40.93 -2.91
C GLY A 109 -5.23 -42.10 -2.06
N ALA A 110 -3.93 -42.20 -1.82
CA ALA A 110 -3.37 -43.27 -0.97
C ALA A 110 -3.42 -42.93 0.54
N ARG A 111 -3.12 -41.68 0.89
CA ARG A 111 -3.08 -41.17 2.28
C ARG A 111 -3.19 -39.65 2.30
N PRO A 112 -3.56 -39.03 3.44
CA PRO A 112 -3.49 -37.59 3.59
C PRO A 112 -2.07 -37.07 3.34
N VAL A 113 -1.97 -35.93 2.66
CA VAL A 113 -0.70 -35.25 2.33
C VAL A 113 -0.69 -33.88 3.01
N VAL A 114 0.39 -33.55 3.70
CA VAL A 114 0.60 -32.24 4.33
C VAL A 114 1.70 -31.50 3.57
N LEU A 115 1.43 -30.25 3.18
CA LEU A 115 2.39 -29.37 2.53
C LEU A 115 2.92 -28.37 3.55
N ILE A 116 4.25 -28.29 3.66
CA ILE A 116 4.94 -27.33 4.53
C ILE A 116 5.79 -26.45 3.61
N PHE A 117 5.49 -25.16 3.57
CA PHE A 117 6.26 -24.17 2.82
C PHE A 117 7.17 -23.40 3.78
N GLY A 118 8.46 -23.33 3.47
CA GLY A 118 9.44 -22.62 4.27
C GLY A 118 10.76 -22.43 3.52
N SER A 119 11.62 -21.56 4.05
CA SER A 119 12.97 -21.34 3.57
C SER A 119 13.94 -21.38 4.76
N TYR A 120 15.18 -21.79 4.51
CA TYR A 120 16.29 -21.59 5.45
C TYR A 120 17.06 -20.36 4.99
N THR A 121 16.73 -19.22 5.58
CA THR A 121 17.34 -17.91 5.34
C THR A 121 17.43 -17.14 6.64
#